data_AF-A0A1C7MWQ9-F1
#
_entry.id   AF-A0A1C7MWQ9-F1
#
_cell.length_a   1.000
_cell.length_b   1.000
_cell.length_c   1.000
_cell.angle_alpha   90.00
_cell.angle_beta   90.00
_cell.angle_gamma   90.00
#
_symmetry.space_group_name_H-M   'P 1'
#
loop_
_entity.id
_entity.type
_entity.pdbx_description
1 polymer ?
#
loop_
_entity_poly.entity_id
_entity_poly.type
_entity_poly.pdbx_seq_one_letter_code
_entity_poly.pdbx_strand_id
1 'polypeptide(L)'
;MARRKIQQGAVQHTRRRRDELAEYLEHPVESVDYDDKDSPSEFTFWGQTTIFSNLKRMANAYLAVPTTSVPCERIFSESKFLTRENRNKLKPDTVRKLMLVKHWSKRN
;
A
#
# COMPACT_ATOMS: atom_id res chain seq x y z
N MET A 1 31.82 48.65 23.19
CA MET A 1 30.77 48.00 24.00
C MET A 1 29.43 48.24 23.32
N ALA A 2 28.72 47.17 22.95
CA ALA A 2 27.29 47.10 22.58
C ALA A 2 26.83 47.82 21.29
N ARG A 3 25.99 47.27 20.41
CA ARG A 3 25.27 45.98 20.31
C ARG A 3 24.78 45.87 18.85
N ARG A 4 24.91 44.67 18.28
CA ARG A 4 24.33 44.25 16.99
C ARG A 4 22.83 44.56 16.92
N LYS A 5 22.32 44.79 15.70
CA LYS A 5 21.24 43.98 15.12
C LYS A 5 21.19 44.16 13.60
N ILE A 6 21.70 43.15 12.90
CA ILE A 6 21.41 42.87 11.50
C ILE A 6 19.94 42.43 11.48
N GLN A 7 19.05 43.26 10.91
CA GLN A 7 17.68 42.83 10.61
C GLN A 7 17.67 42.21 9.22
N GLN A 8 17.57 40.89 9.24
CA GLN A 8 17.39 39.99 8.12
C GLN A 8 16.11 40.37 7.37
N GLY A 9 16.24 40.63 6.07
CA GLY A 9 15.12 40.79 5.15
C GLY A 9 15.18 39.73 4.05
N ALA A 10 15.25 38.44 4.43
CA ALA A 10 15.01 37.36 3.49
C ALA A 10 13.51 37.09 3.47
N VAL A 11 12.77 37.83 2.63
CA VAL A 11 11.39 37.52 2.30
C VAL A 11 11.40 36.22 1.49
N GLN A 12 11.34 35.09 2.18
CA GLN A 12 11.08 33.80 1.54
C GLN A 12 9.62 33.76 1.14
N HIS A 13 9.32 34.19 -0.09
CA HIS A 13 8.06 33.85 -0.74
C HIS A 13 8.15 32.41 -1.25
N THR A 14 8.22 31.44 -0.33
CA THR A 14 7.94 30.05 -0.68
C THR A 14 6.43 29.91 -0.73
N ARG A 15 5.90 29.66 -1.94
CA ARG A 15 4.51 29.25 -2.14
C ARG A 15 4.24 28.08 -1.18
N ARG A 16 3.53 28.34 -0.08
CA ARG A 16 3.33 27.37 1.01
C ARG A 16 2.54 26.19 0.44
N ARG A 17 3.26 25.13 0.04
CA ARG A 17 2.67 23.89 -0.44
C ARG A 17 1.88 23.31 0.73
N ARG A 18 0.61 22.96 0.50
CA ARG A 18 -0.24 22.30 1.52
C ARG A 18 0.50 21.07 2.05
N ASP A 19 0.63 20.98 3.36
CA ASP A 19 1.22 19.82 4.04
C ASP A 19 0.09 18.85 4.40
N GLU A 20 -0.15 17.88 3.51
CA GLU A 20 -1.18 16.86 3.71
C GLU A 20 -0.93 15.99 4.95
N LEU A 21 0.35 15.80 5.35
CA LEU A 21 0.71 14.98 6.49
C LEU A 21 0.36 15.69 7.80
N ALA A 22 0.69 16.97 7.91
CA ALA A 22 0.35 17.77 9.09
C ALA A 22 -1.17 17.79 9.31
N GLU A 23 -1.95 18.00 8.24
CA GLU A 23 -3.41 18.01 8.30
C GLU A 23 -4.00 16.65 8.68
N TYR A 24 -3.42 15.55 8.19
CA TYR A 24 -3.84 14.20 8.57
C TYR A 24 -3.56 13.90 10.05
N LEU A 25 -2.41 14.33 10.57
CA LEU A 25 -2.04 14.11 11.98
C LEU A 25 -2.89 14.94 12.96
N GLU A 26 -3.41 16.08 12.51
CA GLU A 26 -4.35 16.91 13.27
C GLU A 26 -5.80 16.40 13.17
N HIS A 27 -6.09 15.55 12.18
CA HIS A 27 -7.42 15.00 11.98
C HIS A 27 -7.79 14.08 13.15
N PRO A 28 -9.03 14.16 13.69
CA PRO A 28 -9.47 13.24 14.72
C PRO A 28 -9.38 11.79 14.23
N VAL A 29 -8.86 10.92 15.10
CA VAL A 29 -8.78 9.48 14.86
C VAL A 29 -10.20 8.93 14.95
N GLU A 30 -10.67 8.31 13.87
CA GLU A 30 -11.94 7.58 13.86
C GLU A 30 -11.80 6.34 14.76
N SER A 31 -12.80 6.10 15.61
CA SER A 31 -12.87 4.89 16.41
C SER A 31 -13.22 3.71 15.50
N VAL A 32 -12.31 2.75 15.37
CA VAL A 32 -12.54 1.50 14.65
C VAL A 32 -12.90 0.43 15.67
N ASP A 33 -14.05 -0.21 15.48
CA ASP A 33 -14.36 -1.45 16.18
C ASP A 33 -13.81 -2.62 15.35
N TYR A 34 -12.76 -3.28 15.86
CA TYR A 34 -12.11 -4.37 15.13
C TYR A 34 -12.95 -5.66 15.11
N ASP A 35 -13.94 -5.79 16.00
CA ASP A 35 -14.85 -6.93 16.04
C ASP A 35 -16.03 -6.76 15.07
N ASP A 36 -16.32 -5.53 14.64
CA ASP A 36 -17.34 -5.22 13.64
C ASP A 36 -16.77 -5.28 12.22
N LYS A 37 -17.32 -6.16 11.38
CA LYS A 37 -16.89 -6.30 9.98
C LYS A 37 -17.33 -5.15 9.08
N ASP A 38 -18.34 -4.40 9.50
CA ASP A 38 -18.81 -3.22 8.78
C ASP A 38 -18.02 -1.96 9.15
N SER A 39 -17.16 -2.03 10.17
CA SER A 39 -16.26 -0.95 10.53
C SER A 39 -15.26 -0.65 9.39
N PRO A 40 -14.98 0.63 9.13
CA PRO A 40 -14.12 1.03 8.02
C PRO A 40 -12.69 0.55 8.24
N SER A 41 -12.24 -0.39 7.40
CA SER A 41 -10.80 -0.73 7.32
C SER A 41 -9.98 0.46 6.82
N GLU A 42 -8.69 0.49 7.16
CA GLU A 42 -7.76 1.52 6.67
C GLU A 42 -7.76 1.58 5.14
N PHE A 43 -7.87 0.43 4.46
CA PHE A 43 -7.97 0.37 3.00
C PHE A 43 -9.25 1.05 2.47
N THR A 44 -10.38 0.88 3.16
CA THR A 44 -11.65 1.53 2.81
C THR A 44 -11.55 3.04 3.02
N PHE A 45 -10.99 3.49 4.15
CA PHE A 45 -10.76 4.90 4.47
C PHE A 45 -9.92 5.59 3.38
N TRP A 46 -8.75 5.02 3.05
CA TRP A 46 -7.88 5.56 2.01
C TRP A 46 -8.50 5.44 0.61
N GLY A 47 -9.36 4.44 0.38
CA GLY A 47 -10.15 4.30 -0.84
C GLY A 47 -11.14 5.44 -1.08
N GLN A 48 -11.82 5.89 -0.02
CA GLN A 48 -12.86 6.92 -0.08
C GLN A 48 -12.32 8.35 0.04
N THR A 49 -11.20 8.56 0.74
CA THR A 49 -10.65 9.92 0.92
C THR A 49 -10.17 10.53 -0.40
N THR A 50 -10.54 11.78 -0.64
CA THR A 50 -10.08 12.60 -1.79
C THR A 50 -9.21 13.77 -1.34
N ILE A 51 -9.15 14.01 -0.03
CA ILE A 51 -8.60 15.20 0.60
C ILE A 51 -7.07 15.16 0.60
N PHE A 52 -6.49 13.96 0.71
CA PHE A 52 -5.05 13.70 0.82
C PHE A 52 -4.53 12.92 -0.39
N SER A 53 -4.46 13.55 -1.56
CA SER A 53 -4.12 12.85 -2.82
C SER A 53 -2.74 12.18 -2.84
N ASN A 54 -1.71 12.86 -2.30
CA ASN A 54 -0.35 12.34 -2.30
C ASN A 54 -0.16 11.31 -1.19
N LEU A 55 -0.72 11.61 -0.01
CA LEU A 55 -0.65 10.71 1.14
C LEU A 55 -1.42 9.41 0.88
N LYS A 56 -2.61 9.48 0.25
CA LYS A 56 -3.39 8.31 -0.19
C LYS A 56 -2.59 7.40 -1.11
N ARG A 57 -1.87 7.96 -2.09
CA ARG A 57 -1.05 7.16 -3.00
C ARG A 57 0.03 6.39 -2.24
N MET A 58 0.64 7.03 -1.25
CA MET A 58 1.64 6.41 -0.38
C MET A 58 1.02 5.34 0.51
N ALA A 59 -0.08 5.65 1.20
CA ALA A 59 -0.80 4.71 2.06
C ALA A 59 -1.25 3.46 1.30
N ASN A 60 -1.85 3.63 0.12
CA ASN A 60 -2.25 2.50 -0.73
C ASN A 60 -1.06 1.62 -1.15
N ALA A 61 0.10 2.21 -1.42
CA ALA A 61 1.30 1.45 -1.75
C ALA A 61 1.77 0.61 -0.55
N TYR A 62 1.76 1.16 0.66
CA TYR A 62 2.15 0.44 1.87
C TYR A 62 1.14 -0.64 2.26
N LEU A 63 -0.16 -0.33 2.22
CA LEU A 63 -1.23 -1.27 2.56
C LEU A 63 -1.36 -2.42 1.56
N ALA A 64 -0.92 -2.24 0.31
CA ALA A 64 -0.92 -3.30 -0.70
C ALA A 64 0.20 -4.33 -0.49
N VAL A 65 1.22 -4.03 0.31
CA VAL A 65 2.31 -4.97 0.58
C VAL A 65 1.82 -6.04 1.55
N PRO A 66 1.86 -7.33 1.19
CA PRO A 66 1.51 -8.38 2.12
C PRO A 66 2.55 -8.43 3.24
N THR A 67 2.09 -8.53 4.49
CA THR A 67 2.96 -8.61 5.68
C THR A 67 3.79 -9.90 5.72
N THR A 68 3.40 -10.94 4.96
CA THR A 68 4.03 -12.26 4.99
C THR A 68 4.19 -12.85 3.59
N SER A 69 5.12 -13.80 3.43
CA SER A 69 5.30 -14.62 2.22
C SER A 69 4.24 -15.69 2.01
N VAL A 70 3.32 -15.87 2.97
CA VAL A 70 2.29 -16.92 2.96
C VAL A 70 1.46 -16.96 1.67
N PRO A 71 1.04 -15.82 1.07
CA PRO A 71 0.31 -15.85 -0.20
C PRO A 71 1.13 -16.47 -1.34
N CYS A 72 2.43 -16.17 -1.40
CA CYS A 72 3.34 -16.74 -2.39
C CYS A 72 3.58 -18.23 -2.14
N GLU A 73 3.80 -18.63 -0.88
CA GLU A 73 3.97 -20.03 -0.49
C GLU A 73 2.75 -20.89 -0.81
N ARG A 74 1.54 -20.33 -0.67
CA ARG A 74 0.30 -21.01 -1.07
C ARG A 74 0.29 -21.28 -2.58
N ILE A 75 0.65 -20.28 -3.39
CA ILE A 75 0.77 -20.42 -4.86
C ILE A 75 1.81 -21.50 -5.19
N PHE A 76 3.00 -21.49 -4.59
CA PHE A 76 4.03 -22.50 -4.82
C PHE A 76 3.65 -23.91 -4.33
N SER A 77 2.87 -23.99 -3.26
CA SER A 77 2.35 -25.27 -2.77
C SER A 77 1.36 -25.87 -3.78
N GLU A 78 0.50 -25.04 -4.37
CA GLU A 78 -0.41 -25.45 -5.43
C GLU A 78 0.33 -25.84 -6.74
N SER A 79 1.50 -25.25 -7.03
CA SER A 79 2.23 -25.60 -8.25
C SER A 79 2.77 -27.03 -8.24
N LYS A 80 2.93 -27.65 -7.06
CA LYS A 80 3.35 -29.06 -6.92
C LYS A 80 2.47 -30.02 -7.70
N PHE A 81 1.18 -29.71 -7.91
CA PHE A 81 0.28 -30.53 -8.73
C PHE A 81 0.63 -30.49 -10.22
N LEU A 82 1.15 -29.36 -10.72
CA LEU A 82 1.54 -29.19 -12.12
C LEU A 82 2.91 -29.83 -12.41
N THR A 83 3.82 -29.80 -11.44
CA THR A 83 5.23 -30.22 -11.61
C THR A 83 5.49 -31.68 -11.22
N ARG A 84 4.46 -32.50 -10.96
CA ARG A 84 4.67 -33.92 -10.63
C ARG A 84 5.40 -34.65 -11.76
N GLU A 85 6.58 -35.19 -11.44
CA GLU A 85 7.50 -35.87 -12.37
C GLU A 85 6.86 -37.00 -13.20
N ASN A 86 5.83 -37.67 -12.67
CA ASN A 86 5.35 -38.92 -13.26
C ASN A 86 4.22 -38.77 -14.29
N ARG A 87 3.64 -37.56 -14.48
CA ARG A 87 2.56 -37.37 -15.49
C ARG A 87 2.62 -36.07 -16.30
N ASN A 88 3.42 -35.07 -15.91
CA ASN A 88 3.45 -33.77 -16.58
C ASN A 88 4.89 -33.34 -16.90
N LYS A 89 5.37 -33.57 -18.13
CA LYS A 89 6.63 -32.98 -18.65
C LYS A 89 6.41 -31.55 -19.16
N LEU A 90 5.85 -30.69 -18.31
CA LEU A 90 5.63 -29.29 -18.67
C LEU A 90 6.94 -28.51 -18.56
N LYS A 91 7.20 -27.66 -19.54
CA LYS A 91 8.33 -26.73 -19.47
C LYS A 91 8.11 -25.77 -18.29
N PRO A 92 9.17 -25.32 -17.58
CA PRO A 92 9.04 -24.39 -16.46
C PRO A 92 8.25 -23.11 -16.80
N ASP A 93 8.42 -22.59 -18.01
CA ASP A 93 7.68 -21.44 -18.50
C ASP A 93 6.16 -21.71 -18.63
N THR A 94 5.79 -22.91 -19.09
CA THR A 94 4.39 -23.34 -19.18
C THR A 94 3.76 -23.46 -17.79
N VAL A 95 4.50 -24.01 -16.81
CA VAL A 95 4.04 -24.08 -15.42
C VAL A 95 3.79 -22.69 -14.85
N ARG A 96 4.72 -21.74 -15.07
CA ARG A 96 4.55 -20.34 -14.63
C ARG A 96 3.28 -19.72 -15.23
N LYS A 97 3.07 -19.84 -16.54
CA LYS A 97 1.89 -19.31 -17.23
C LYS A 97 0.59 -19.89 -16.68
N LEU A 98 0.54 -21.21 -16.48
CA LEU A 98 -0.63 -21.88 -15.90
C LEU A 98 -0.92 -21.40 -14.48
N MET A 99 0.11 -21.22 -13.65
CA MET A 99 -0.04 -20.68 -12.29
C MET A 99 -0.60 -19.26 -12.30
N LEU A 100 -0.11 -18.38 -13.18
CA LEU A 100 -0.61 -17.01 -13.32
C LEU A 100 -2.06 -16.98 -13.81
N VAL A 101 -2.40 -17.73 -14.87
CA VAL A 101 -3.77 -17.80 -15.42
C VAL A 101 -4.75 -18.32 -14.36
N LYS A 102 -4.38 -19.39 -13.64
CA LYS A 102 -5.22 -19.94 -12.56
C LYS A 102 -5.45 -18.92 -11.45
N HIS A 103 -4.41 -18.19 -11.04
CA HIS A 103 -4.52 -17.21 -9.97
C HIS A 103 -5.36 -15.99 -10.39
N TRP A 104 -5.14 -15.47 -11.60
CA TRP A 104 -5.91 -14.34 -12.12
C TRP A 104 -7.37 -14.70 -12.38
N SER A 105 -7.65 -15.90 -12.87
CA SER A 105 -9.03 -16.37 -13.10
C SER A 105 -9.84 -16.52 -11.80
N LYS A 106 -9.20 -16.68 -10.63
CA LYS A 106 -9.89 -16.70 -9.33
C LYS A 106 -10.19 -15.30 -8.77
N ARG A 107 -9.57 -14.27 -9.34
CA ARG A 107 -9.66 -12.88 -8.86
C ARG A 107 -10.69 -12.05 -9.64
N ASN A 108 -11.05 -12.48 -10.85
CA ASN A 108 -12.22 -12.00 -11.62
C ASN A 108 -13.46 -12.80 -11.25
#